data_AF-A0AAX1KBJ1-F1
#
_entry.id   AF-A0AAX1KBJ1-F1
#
_cell.length_a   1.000
_cell.length_b   1.000
_cell.length_c   1.000
_cell.angle_alpha   90.00
_cell.angle_beta   90.00
_cell.angle_gamma   90.00
#
_symmetry.space_group_name_H-M   'P 1'
#
loop_
_entity.id
_entity.type
_entity.pdbx_description
1 polymer ?
#
loop_
_entity_poly.entity_id
_entity_poly.type
_entity_poly.pdbx_seq_one_letter_code
_entity_poly.pdbx_strand_id
1 'polypeptide(L)'
;MKRLLLLPSNRKKAHLHIDGDIGAAAVTYWFYPKGVAISGWGDNVPATIKTDTERIITRTSNNSYVKVFERQTTAANTGNRKSTMALGQIKTGDYSSLNGTWQNGQGNQIKIHNQRMKFSDFGLTQDATPGTITKLKMDVPSLDDQQGNSKTVDGLKYHQQLTYQTSNGASMLQGSFSISGSSGGLYDVVFMPGGNNADLNNGDSSRDRIVALGTQNDPQNIPSDKIYYRSN
;
A
#
# COMPACT_ATOMS: atom_id res chain seq x y z
N MET A 1 20.36 8.99 21.26
CA MET A 1 19.66 8.28 20.15
C MET A 1 19.92 9.04 18.85
N LYS A 2 20.69 8.51 17.90
CA LYS A 2 20.83 9.10 16.55
C LYS A 2 19.72 8.49 15.67
N ARG A 3 18.83 9.34 15.14
CA ARG A 3 17.67 8.91 14.33
C ARG A 3 18.10 8.68 12.87
N LEU A 4 17.73 7.55 12.30
CA LEU A 4 17.92 7.31 10.86
C LEU A 4 16.80 8.02 10.10
N LEU A 5 17.12 9.15 9.47
CA LEU A 5 16.24 9.85 8.54
C LEU A 5 16.35 9.18 7.17
N LEU A 6 15.40 8.30 6.85
CA LEU A 6 15.13 7.88 5.47
C LEU A 6 14.27 8.97 4.82
N LEU A 7 14.92 9.95 4.20
CA LEU A 7 14.25 10.98 3.41
C LEU A 7 13.73 10.37 2.09
N PRO A 8 12.55 10.78 1.58
CA PRO A 8 12.06 10.32 0.29
C PRO A 8 12.88 10.92 -0.85
N SER A 9 13.28 10.02 -1.77
CA SER A 9 13.85 10.21 -3.10
C SER A 9 14.39 11.60 -3.50
N ASN A 10 15.65 11.85 -3.16
CA ASN A 10 16.70 12.04 -4.16
C ASN A 10 17.80 11.07 -3.75
N ARG A 11 18.44 10.34 -4.68
CA ARG A 11 19.45 9.30 -4.36
C ARG A 11 20.62 9.90 -3.56
N LYS A 12 20.45 10.09 -2.25
CA LYS A 12 21.51 10.28 -1.29
C LYS A 12 21.89 8.87 -0.88
N LYS A 13 23.08 8.44 -1.29
CA LYS A 13 23.74 7.26 -0.74
C LYS A 13 23.86 7.50 0.78
N ALA A 14 22.92 6.99 1.56
CA ALA A 14 23.05 6.94 3.01
C ALA A 14 24.09 5.88 3.30
N HIS A 15 25.27 6.30 3.72
CA HIS A 15 26.33 5.41 4.17
C HIS A 15 26.15 5.20 5.66
N LEU A 16 26.11 3.95 6.08
CA LEU A 16 26.20 3.61 7.49
C LEU A 16 27.64 3.89 7.94
N HIS A 17 27.84 5.02 8.61
CA HIS A 17 29.15 5.38 9.16
C HIS A 17 29.26 4.94 10.63
N ILE A 18 30.33 4.23 10.93
CA ILE A 18 30.73 3.92 12.30
C ILE A 18 31.81 4.96 12.66
N ASP A 19 31.47 5.88 13.55
CA ASP A 19 32.43 6.88 14.06
C ASP A 19 33.45 6.15 14.97
N GLY A 20 34.73 6.08 14.58
CA GLY A 20 35.84 5.60 15.44
C GLY A 20 37.03 4.99 14.69
N ASP A 21 38.23 5.02 15.28
CA ASP A 21 39.39 4.23 14.82
C ASP A 21 39.12 2.75 15.06
N ILE A 22 38.67 2.07 14.02
CA ILE A 22 38.40 0.64 14.09
C ILE A 22 39.64 -0.07 13.56
N GLY A 23 40.38 -0.75 14.45
CA GLY A 23 41.26 -1.84 14.03
C GLY A 23 40.46 -2.96 13.34
N ALA A 24 41.00 -4.17 13.22
CA ALA A 24 40.22 -5.30 12.73
C ALA A 24 39.01 -5.55 13.65
N ALA A 25 37.80 -5.16 13.23
CA ALA A 25 36.56 -5.44 13.94
C ALA A 25 35.56 -6.11 13.02
N ALA A 26 34.97 -7.19 13.53
CA ALA A 26 33.74 -7.72 12.97
C ALA A 26 32.57 -6.82 13.37
N VAL A 27 31.75 -6.46 12.38
CA VAL A 27 30.45 -5.82 12.55
C VAL A 27 29.40 -6.89 12.34
N THR A 28 28.48 -7.04 13.30
CA THR A 28 27.34 -7.96 13.15
C THR A 28 26.04 -7.17 13.17
N TYR A 29 25.11 -7.59 12.32
CA TYR A 29 23.80 -6.98 12.13
C TYR A 29 22.72 -7.98 12.55
N TRP A 30 21.79 -7.51 13.39
CA TRP A 30 20.59 -8.27 13.75
C TRP A 30 19.36 -7.51 13.27
N PHE A 31 18.47 -8.23 12.60
CA PHE A 31 17.20 -7.71 12.10
C PHE A 31 16.08 -8.21 12.99
N TYR A 32 15.39 -7.29 13.65
CA TYR A 32 14.27 -7.60 14.54
C TYR A 32 12.96 -7.13 13.89
N PRO A 33 12.07 -8.06 13.52
CA PRO A 33 10.74 -7.72 13.06
C PRO A 33 9.94 -6.98 14.13
N LYS A 34 8.87 -6.31 13.69
CA LYS A 34 7.87 -5.70 14.58
C LYS A 34 7.28 -6.76 15.53
N GLY A 35 7.09 -6.40 16.79
CA GLY A 35 6.52 -7.25 17.84
C GLY A 35 7.51 -8.21 18.50
N VAL A 36 8.71 -8.41 17.95
CA VAL A 36 9.71 -9.31 18.55
C VAL A 36 10.44 -8.60 19.69
N ALA A 37 10.41 -9.18 20.88
CA ALA A 37 11.12 -8.63 22.03
C ALA A 37 12.65 -8.69 21.81
N ILE A 38 13.36 -7.63 22.19
CA ILE A 38 14.83 -7.66 22.23
C ILE A 38 15.22 -8.22 23.60
N SER A 39 15.92 -9.34 23.61
CA SER A 39 16.43 -9.99 24.82
C SER A 39 17.88 -10.44 24.61
N GLY A 40 18.61 -10.64 25.71
CA GLY A 40 19.99 -11.14 25.67
C GLY A 40 21.09 -10.09 25.40
N TRP A 41 20.77 -8.80 25.50
CA TRP A 41 21.71 -7.71 25.21
C TRP A 41 22.25 -6.95 26.43
N GLY A 42 21.71 -7.22 27.63
CA GLY A 42 22.03 -6.49 28.86
C GLY A 42 21.70 -5.00 28.77
N ASP A 43 22.40 -4.17 29.55
CA ASP A 43 22.19 -2.71 29.63
C ASP A 43 22.67 -1.94 28.39
N ASN A 44 23.26 -2.63 27.40
CA ASN A 44 23.83 -2.00 26.21
C ASN A 44 22.77 -1.58 25.19
N VAL A 45 21.53 -2.05 25.34
CA VAL A 45 20.40 -1.67 24.50
C VAL A 45 19.60 -0.60 25.24
N PRO A 46 19.36 0.59 24.63
CA PRO A 46 18.57 1.63 25.27
C PRO A 46 17.19 1.14 25.75
N ALA A 47 16.85 1.40 27.02
CA ALA A 47 15.57 1.01 27.61
C ALA A 47 14.33 1.66 26.94
N THR A 48 14.55 2.67 26.10
CA THR A 48 13.52 3.43 25.39
C THR A 48 13.11 2.82 24.04
N ILE A 49 13.64 1.65 23.67
CA ILE A 49 13.37 1.05 22.37
C ILE A 49 11.96 0.47 22.31
N LYS A 50 11.23 0.83 21.26
CA LYS A 50 9.86 0.37 21.08
C LYS A 50 9.82 -0.99 20.37
N THR A 51 8.99 -1.91 20.85
CA THR A 51 8.80 -3.23 20.20
C THR A 51 7.83 -3.19 19.02
N ASP A 52 7.10 -2.10 18.84
CA ASP A 52 6.10 -1.92 17.80
C ASP A 52 6.67 -1.43 16.46
N THR A 53 7.99 -1.34 16.32
CA THR A 53 8.68 -0.98 15.07
C THR A 53 9.74 -2.03 14.70
N GLU A 54 10.05 -2.15 13.42
CA GLU A 54 11.20 -2.93 12.97
C GLU A 54 12.50 -2.25 13.43
N ARG A 55 13.48 -3.06 13.84
CA ARG A 55 14.74 -2.57 14.40
C ARG A 55 15.91 -3.26 13.75
N ILE A 56 16.99 -2.50 13.56
CA ILE A 56 18.31 -3.04 13.19
C ILE A 56 19.24 -2.74 14.36
N ILE A 57 19.84 -3.79 14.92
CA ILE A 57 20.87 -3.66 15.94
C ILE A 57 22.22 -3.93 15.28
N THR A 58 23.18 -3.05 15.56
CA THR A 58 24.57 -3.21 15.13
C THR A 58 25.44 -3.32 16.37
N ARG A 59 26.36 -4.30 16.36
CA ARG A 59 27.39 -4.44 17.39
C ARG A 59 28.76 -4.57 16.74
N THR A 60 29.73 -3.83 17.27
CA THR A 60 31.15 -3.99 16.94
C THR A 60 31.85 -4.82 18.02
N SER A 61 32.65 -5.78 17.57
CA SER A 61 33.33 -6.77 18.44
C SER A 61 34.39 -6.17 19.37
N ASN A 62 35.01 -5.05 19.00
CA ASN A 62 36.16 -4.49 19.71
C ASN A 62 35.81 -3.63 20.94
N ASN A 63 34.62 -3.04 20.99
CA ASN A 63 34.20 -2.14 22.08
C ASN A 63 32.76 -2.42 22.56
N SER A 64 32.13 -3.52 22.08
CA SER A 64 30.73 -3.84 22.33
C SER A 64 29.78 -2.67 22.08
N TYR A 65 30.16 -1.76 21.17
CA TYR A 65 29.34 -0.59 20.88
C TYR A 65 28.09 -1.01 20.15
N VAL A 66 26.95 -0.74 20.78
CA VAL A 66 25.62 -1.08 20.27
C VAL A 66 24.95 0.18 19.72
N LYS A 67 24.60 0.15 18.44
CA LYS A 67 23.69 1.14 17.85
C LYS A 67 22.40 0.42 17.45
N VAL A 68 21.28 0.94 17.94
CA VAL A 68 19.94 0.50 17.54
C VAL A 68 19.33 1.55 16.63
N PHE A 69 18.89 1.10 15.47
CA PHE A 69 18.11 1.87 14.51
C PHE A 69 16.68 1.38 14.57
N GLU A 70 15.77 2.27 14.92
CA GLU A 70 14.34 2.01 14.78
C GLU A 70 13.90 2.48 13.40
N ARG A 71 13.03 1.71 12.74
CA ARG A 71 12.33 2.20 11.56
C ARG A 71 11.52 3.42 12.00
N GLN A 72 11.98 4.59 11.56
CA GLN A 72 11.09 5.74 11.48
C GLN A 72 10.10 5.40 10.38
N THR A 73 8.91 4.91 10.76
CA THR A 73 7.74 5.36 10.02
C THR A 73 7.75 6.86 10.19
N THR A 74 8.22 7.59 9.19
CA THR A 74 7.76 8.96 9.01
C THR A 74 6.24 8.84 8.96
N ALA A 75 5.58 9.02 10.10
CA ALA A 75 4.54 10.02 10.14
C ALA A 75 5.23 11.28 9.61
N ALA A 76 5.26 11.43 8.29
CA ALA A 76 5.70 12.66 7.66
C ALA A 76 4.89 13.73 8.36
N ASN A 77 5.54 14.62 9.13
CA ASN A 77 4.94 15.72 9.89
C ASN A 77 3.49 15.99 9.45
N THR A 78 2.55 15.25 10.05
CA THR A 78 1.17 15.34 9.63
C THR A 78 0.60 16.48 10.43
N GLY A 79 0.59 17.66 9.81
CA GLY A 79 -0.67 18.39 9.87
C GLY A 79 -1.73 17.36 9.50
N ASN A 80 -2.50 16.89 10.49
CA ASN A 80 -3.54 15.90 10.31
C ASN A 80 -4.48 16.43 9.24
N ARG A 81 -4.20 16.12 7.96
CA ARG A 81 -5.19 16.30 6.92
C ARG A 81 -6.23 15.26 7.26
N LYS A 82 -7.27 15.73 7.97
CA LYS A 82 -8.46 14.95 8.27
C LYS A 82 -8.87 14.25 6.98
N SER A 83 -8.86 12.93 6.99
CA SER A 83 -9.32 12.14 5.85
C SER A 83 -10.69 12.64 5.42
N THR A 84 -10.89 12.79 4.12
CA THR A 84 -12.20 13.15 3.56
C THR A 84 -12.97 11.91 3.10
N MET A 85 -12.31 10.75 3.06
CA MET A 85 -12.87 9.48 2.62
C MET A 85 -13.97 8.97 3.57
N ALA A 86 -15.23 9.02 3.10
CA ALA A 86 -16.39 8.55 3.86
C ALA A 86 -16.72 7.09 3.51
N LEU A 87 -16.08 6.13 4.21
CA LEU A 87 -16.21 4.69 3.95
C LEU A 87 -17.68 4.18 3.98
N GLY A 88 -18.53 4.79 4.81
CA GLY A 88 -19.96 4.45 4.86
C GLY A 88 -20.71 4.74 3.55
N GLN A 89 -20.33 5.80 2.83
CA GLN A 89 -20.91 6.14 1.51
C GLN A 89 -20.44 5.16 0.42
N ILE A 90 -19.16 4.78 0.48
CA ILE A 90 -18.54 3.86 -0.48
C ILE A 90 -19.22 2.49 -0.45
N LYS A 91 -19.61 2.01 0.74
CA LYS A 91 -20.36 0.76 0.92
C LYS A 91 -21.64 0.70 0.09
N THR A 92 -22.28 1.83 -0.15
CA THR A 92 -23.52 1.94 -0.94
C THR A 92 -23.28 2.39 -2.38
N GLY A 93 -22.03 2.50 -2.82
CA GLY A 93 -21.66 2.96 -4.16
C GLY A 93 -21.73 4.48 -4.36
N ASP A 94 -21.71 5.26 -3.28
CA ASP A 94 -21.56 6.72 -3.33
C ASP A 94 -20.09 7.10 -3.07
N TYR A 95 -19.44 7.70 -4.08
CA TYR A 95 -18.04 8.09 -4.05
C TYR A 95 -17.87 9.61 -3.99
N SER A 96 -18.91 10.36 -3.62
CA SER A 96 -18.89 11.83 -3.63
C SER A 96 -17.78 12.41 -2.75
N SER A 97 -17.48 11.78 -1.61
CA SER A 97 -16.35 12.14 -0.75
C SER A 97 -14.98 12.02 -1.44
N LEU A 98 -14.90 11.22 -2.51
CA LEU A 98 -13.70 10.97 -3.30
C LEU A 98 -13.62 11.80 -4.59
N ASN A 99 -14.58 12.69 -4.84
CA ASN A 99 -14.65 13.51 -6.07
C ASN A 99 -13.29 14.16 -6.40
N GLY A 100 -12.89 14.03 -7.67
CA GLY A 100 -11.63 14.57 -8.19
C GLY A 100 -10.89 13.58 -9.08
N THR A 101 -9.67 13.96 -9.44
CA THR A 101 -8.74 13.07 -10.16
C THR A 101 -7.75 12.50 -9.15
N TRP A 102 -7.53 11.20 -9.22
CA TRP A 102 -6.52 10.49 -8.48
C TRP A 102 -5.51 9.92 -9.46
N GLN A 103 -4.23 10.01 -9.12
CA GLN A 103 -3.14 9.58 -10.00
C GLN A 103 -2.11 8.80 -9.20
N ASN A 104 -1.56 7.76 -9.83
CA ASN A 104 -0.47 6.97 -9.26
C ASN A 104 0.89 7.37 -9.86
N GLY A 105 1.98 6.77 -9.36
CA GLY A 105 3.34 7.05 -9.81
C GLY A 105 3.64 6.63 -11.25
N GLN A 106 2.76 5.84 -11.87
CA GLN A 106 2.87 5.38 -13.26
C GLN A 106 2.13 6.29 -14.26
N GLY A 107 1.38 7.29 -13.76
CA GLY A 107 0.59 8.18 -14.61
C GLY A 107 -0.83 7.69 -14.88
N ASN A 108 -1.23 6.52 -14.38
CA ASN A 108 -2.61 6.06 -14.45
C ASN A 108 -3.51 6.94 -13.58
N GLN A 109 -4.76 7.10 -14.01
CA GLN A 109 -5.73 7.98 -13.37
C GLN A 109 -7.03 7.26 -13.01
N ILE A 110 -7.59 7.64 -11.86
CA ILE A 110 -8.98 7.38 -11.49
C ILE A 110 -9.69 8.73 -11.41
N LYS A 111 -10.67 8.95 -12.28
CA LYS A 111 -11.53 10.14 -12.25
C LYS A 111 -12.83 9.80 -11.55
N ILE A 112 -13.09 10.46 -10.44
CA ILE A 112 -14.24 10.16 -9.58
C ILE A 112 -15.21 11.34 -9.59
N HIS A 113 -16.46 11.04 -9.87
CA HIS A 113 -17.56 11.99 -9.80
C HIS A 113 -18.84 11.30 -9.31
N ASN A 114 -19.26 11.64 -8.10
CA ASN A 114 -20.43 11.13 -7.39
C ASN A 114 -20.41 9.60 -7.32
N GLN A 115 -21.31 8.92 -8.03
CA GLN A 115 -21.43 7.46 -8.00
C GLN A 115 -20.57 6.77 -9.08
N ARG A 116 -19.70 7.51 -9.77
CA ARG A 116 -18.91 7.00 -10.90
C ARG A 116 -17.41 7.14 -10.66
N MET A 117 -16.67 6.06 -10.83
CA MET A 117 -15.20 6.03 -10.88
C MET A 117 -14.75 5.53 -12.25
N LYS A 118 -13.99 6.33 -13.00
CA LYS A 118 -13.45 5.98 -14.32
C LYS A 118 -11.94 5.76 -14.21
N PHE A 119 -11.47 4.59 -14.60
CA PHE A 119 -10.07 4.21 -14.50
C PHE A 119 -9.46 4.25 -15.90
N SER A 120 -8.25 4.79 -16.01
CA SER A 120 -7.47 4.71 -17.26
C SER A 120 -6.95 3.31 -17.51
N ASP A 121 -6.75 2.53 -16.45
CA ASP A 121 -6.30 1.15 -16.47
C ASP A 121 -6.73 0.43 -15.19
N PHE A 122 -7.45 -0.67 -15.33
CA PHE A 122 -7.84 -1.55 -14.22
C PHE A 122 -6.85 -2.68 -13.92
N GLY A 123 -5.86 -2.93 -14.79
CA GLY A 123 -4.89 -4.02 -14.60
C GLY A 123 -5.54 -5.40 -14.54
N LEU A 124 -6.65 -5.63 -15.26
CA LEU A 124 -7.31 -6.93 -15.37
C LEU A 124 -6.62 -7.86 -16.37
N THR A 125 -5.96 -7.28 -17.38
CA THR A 125 -5.23 -8.02 -18.41
C THR A 125 -3.79 -7.48 -18.47
N GLN A 126 -2.96 -8.04 -19.36
CA GLN A 126 -1.60 -7.53 -19.59
C GLN A 126 -1.61 -6.14 -20.25
N ASP A 127 -2.69 -5.79 -20.93
CA ASP A 127 -2.88 -4.50 -21.59
C ASP A 127 -3.64 -3.52 -20.69
N ALA A 128 -3.38 -2.23 -20.90
CA ALA A 128 -4.14 -1.19 -20.24
C ALA A 128 -5.64 -1.37 -20.55
N THR A 129 -6.43 -1.60 -19.51
CA THR A 129 -7.84 -1.97 -19.65
C THR A 129 -8.69 -0.90 -18.96
N PRO A 130 -9.08 0.19 -19.65
CA PRO A 130 -9.93 1.21 -19.07
C PRO A 130 -11.31 0.66 -18.74
N GLY A 131 -11.96 1.27 -17.75
CA GLY A 131 -13.33 0.91 -17.42
C GLY A 131 -14.01 1.94 -16.53
N THR A 132 -15.21 1.60 -16.08
CA THR A 132 -15.99 2.41 -15.15
C THR A 132 -16.58 1.54 -14.05
N ILE A 133 -16.57 2.03 -12.81
CA ILE A 133 -17.45 1.56 -11.75
C ILE A 133 -18.56 2.59 -11.55
N THR A 134 -19.82 2.17 -11.71
CA THR A 134 -21.01 2.99 -11.41
C THR A 134 -21.79 2.33 -10.29
N LYS A 135 -21.90 3.00 -9.13
CA LYS A 135 -22.29 2.37 -7.87
C LYS A 135 -21.45 1.09 -7.69
N LEU A 136 -22.05 -0.05 -7.38
CA LEU A 136 -21.36 -1.32 -7.19
C LEU A 136 -21.29 -2.17 -8.47
N LYS A 137 -21.37 -1.57 -9.66
CA LYS A 137 -21.28 -2.29 -10.94
C LYS A 137 -20.07 -1.81 -11.76
N MET A 138 -19.20 -2.74 -12.11
CA MET A 138 -18.09 -2.57 -13.04
C MET A 138 -18.54 -2.77 -14.49
N ASP A 139 -17.95 -1.98 -15.37
CA ASP A 139 -18.15 -1.94 -16.82
C ASP A 139 -16.78 -1.79 -17.49
N VAL A 140 -16.42 -2.73 -18.35
CA VAL A 140 -15.14 -2.77 -19.05
C VAL A 140 -15.43 -3.01 -20.53
N PRO A 141 -15.62 -1.94 -21.32
CA PRO A 141 -16.17 -2.08 -22.67
C PRO A 141 -15.41 -3.01 -23.61
N SER A 142 -14.07 -3.12 -23.46
CA SER A 142 -13.27 -4.06 -24.26
C SER A 142 -13.58 -5.54 -23.94
N LEU A 143 -14.08 -5.82 -22.74
CA LEU A 143 -14.42 -7.13 -22.21
C LEU A 143 -15.94 -7.40 -22.16
N ASP A 144 -16.74 -6.53 -22.79
CA ASP A 144 -18.19 -6.69 -22.88
C ASP A 144 -18.65 -7.10 -24.28
N ASP A 145 -19.79 -7.77 -24.35
CA ASP A 145 -20.52 -8.03 -25.58
C ASP A 145 -21.29 -6.78 -26.06
N GLN A 146 -21.96 -6.90 -27.20
CA GLN A 146 -22.76 -5.79 -27.77
C GLN A 146 -23.97 -5.40 -26.91
N GLN A 147 -24.36 -6.27 -25.97
CA GLN A 147 -25.47 -6.06 -25.04
C GLN A 147 -25.00 -5.48 -23.69
N GLY A 148 -23.69 -5.27 -23.50
CA GLY A 148 -23.10 -4.73 -22.27
C GLY A 148 -22.94 -5.77 -21.15
N ASN A 149 -22.99 -7.07 -21.46
CA ASN A 149 -22.66 -8.12 -20.52
C ASN A 149 -21.20 -8.53 -20.70
N SER A 150 -20.56 -8.94 -19.60
CA SER A 150 -19.20 -9.47 -19.68
C SER A 150 -19.13 -10.72 -20.57
N LYS A 151 -18.21 -10.71 -21.52
CA LYS A 151 -17.84 -11.86 -22.37
C LYS A 151 -16.52 -12.46 -21.93
N THR A 152 -16.26 -13.68 -22.38
CA THR A 152 -14.94 -14.30 -22.22
C THR A 152 -13.99 -13.75 -23.29
N VAL A 153 -12.87 -13.17 -22.87
CA VAL A 153 -11.77 -12.72 -23.74
C VAL A 153 -10.49 -13.38 -23.24
N ASP A 154 -9.77 -14.07 -24.12
CA ASP A 154 -8.53 -14.80 -23.77
C ASP A 154 -8.69 -15.74 -22.57
N GLY A 155 -9.87 -16.38 -22.48
CA GLY A 155 -10.23 -17.29 -21.40
C GLY A 155 -10.62 -16.60 -20.09
N LEU A 156 -10.61 -15.26 -20.00
CA LEU A 156 -11.02 -14.49 -18.82
C LEU A 156 -12.43 -13.92 -18.99
N LYS A 157 -13.28 -14.12 -17.98
CA LYS A 157 -14.60 -13.47 -17.86
C LYS A 157 -14.70 -12.75 -16.52
N TYR A 158 -14.96 -11.45 -16.52
CA TYR A 158 -15.08 -10.67 -15.28
C TYR A 158 -16.53 -10.62 -14.80
N HIS A 159 -16.74 -10.57 -13.49
CA HIS A 159 -18.05 -10.40 -12.90
C HIS A 159 -18.29 -8.91 -12.64
N GLN A 160 -19.35 -8.37 -13.24
CA GLN A 160 -19.66 -6.94 -13.19
C GLN A 160 -20.11 -6.48 -11.78
N GLN A 161 -20.69 -7.37 -10.97
CA GLN A 161 -21.18 -6.98 -9.64
C GLN A 161 -20.03 -6.94 -8.62
N LEU A 162 -19.90 -5.81 -7.93
CA LEU A 162 -18.98 -5.61 -6.83
C LEU A 162 -19.68 -5.84 -5.49
N THR A 163 -18.92 -6.34 -4.53
CA THR A 163 -19.33 -6.42 -3.13
C THR A 163 -18.41 -5.55 -2.30
N TYR A 164 -18.99 -4.71 -1.44
CA TYR A 164 -18.20 -4.02 -0.42
C TYR A 164 -17.87 -4.99 0.71
N GLN A 165 -16.62 -5.01 1.12
CA GLN A 165 -16.16 -5.79 2.26
C GLN A 165 -15.08 -5.07 3.06
N THR A 166 -14.78 -5.65 4.23
CA THR A 166 -13.69 -5.21 5.07
C THR A 166 -12.85 -6.43 5.44
N SER A 167 -11.57 -6.44 5.06
CA SER A 167 -10.59 -7.49 5.38
C SER A 167 -9.34 -6.83 5.97
N ASN A 168 -8.83 -7.36 7.09
CA ASN A 168 -7.61 -6.86 7.75
C ASN A 168 -7.58 -5.33 7.98
N GLY A 169 -8.74 -4.75 8.31
CA GLY A 169 -8.89 -3.29 8.51
C GLY A 169 -8.92 -2.45 7.23
N ALA A 170 -8.85 -3.06 6.06
CA ALA A 170 -8.98 -2.42 4.76
C ALA A 170 -10.43 -2.49 4.27
N SER A 171 -10.99 -1.35 3.84
CA SER A 171 -12.27 -1.29 3.13
C SER A 171 -12.04 -1.43 1.64
N MET A 172 -12.78 -2.31 0.97
CA MET A 172 -12.61 -2.53 -0.46
C MET A 172 -13.92 -2.86 -1.18
N LEU A 173 -13.97 -2.51 -2.46
CA LEU A 173 -14.89 -3.10 -3.41
C LEU A 173 -14.18 -4.27 -4.07
N GLN A 174 -14.74 -5.46 -3.89
CA GLN A 174 -14.22 -6.68 -4.49
C GLN A 174 -15.16 -7.14 -5.59
N GLY A 175 -14.60 -7.57 -6.70
CA GLY A 175 -15.26 -8.51 -7.59
C GLY A 175 -14.34 -9.66 -7.95
N SER A 176 -14.78 -10.47 -8.90
CA SER A 176 -14.07 -11.67 -9.31
C SER A 176 -13.97 -11.78 -10.82
N PHE A 177 -13.07 -12.64 -11.28
CA PHE A 177 -13.02 -13.09 -12.65
C PHE A 177 -12.85 -14.60 -12.69
N SER A 178 -13.43 -15.22 -13.72
CA SER A 178 -13.31 -16.64 -14.01
C SER A 178 -12.32 -16.83 -15.15
N ILE A 179 -11.44 -17.84 -15.02
CA ILE A 179 -10.52 -18.25 -16.08
C ILE A 179 -10.92 -19.64 -16.55
N SER A 180 -10.99 -19.87 -17.85
CA SER A 180 -11.24 -21.19 -18.44
C SER A 180 -10.23 -22.21 -17.90
N GLY A 181 -10.71 -23.23 -17.17
CA GLY A 181 -9.89 -24.36 -16.71
C GLY A 181 -9.07 -24.14 -15.42
N SER A 182 -9.36 -23.11 -14.61
CA SER A 182 -8.67 -22.89 -13.32
C SER A 182 -9.53 -22.16 -12.29
N SER A 183 -9.09 -22.14 -11.02
CA SER A 183 -9.69 -21.30 -9.98
C SER A 183 -9.50 -19.82 -10.33
N GLY A 184 -10.61 -19.09 -10.42
CA GLY A 184 -10.62 -17.66 -10.74
C GLY A 184 -9.89 -16.78 -9.72
N GLY A 185 -9.67 -15.51 -10.06
CA GLY A 185 -9.05 -14.53 -9.18
C GLY A 185 -10.00 -13.41 -8.75
N LEU A 186 -9.47 -12.49 -7.98
CA LEU A 186 -10.17 -11.36 -7.39
C LEU A 186 -9.67 -10.06 -8.00
N TYR A 187 -10.51 -9.04 -7.97
CA TYR A 187 -10.07 -7.68 -8.23
C TYR A 187 -10.61 -6.78 -7.14
N ASP A 188 -9.72 -5.97 -6.58
CA ASP A 188 -10.02 -5.15 -5.43
C ASP A 188 -9.73 -3.69 -5.74
N VAL A 189 -10.69 -2.83 -5.41
CA VAL A 189 -10.46 -1.39 -5.23
C VAL A 189 -10.45 -1.12 -3.73
N VAL A 190 -9.27 -0.88 -3.19
CA VAL A 190 -9.03 -0.67 -1.76
C VAL A 190 -9.02 0.82 -1.43
N PHE A 191 -9.73 1.19 -0.38
CA PHE A 191 -9.90 2.54 0.12
C PHE A 191 -9.20 2.69 1.46
N MET A 192 -8.20 3.58 1.52
CA MET A 192 -7.37 3.76 2.70
C MET A 192 -7.38 5.24 3.14
N PRO A 193 -8.15 5.58 4.18
CA PRO A 193 -8.14 6.90 4.80
C PRO A 193 -6.75 7.29 5.32
N GLY A 194 -6.37 8.56 5.19
CA GLY A 194 -5.17 9.11 5.84
C GLY A 194 -5.24 8.96 7.37
N GLY A 195 -4.12 8.61 7.99
CA GLY A 195 -4.03 8.31 9.42
C GLY A 195 -4.43 6.87 9.79
N ASN A 196 -5.11 6.14 8.89
CA ASN A 196 -5.46 4.74 9.07
C ASN A 196 -4.59 3.86 8.16
N ASN A 197 -3.92 2.85 8.74
CA ASN A 197 -3.16 1.88 7.97
C ASN A 197 -3.81 0.51 8.13
N ALA A 198 -4.50 0.07 7.08
CA ALA A 198 -4.39 -1.34 6.73
C ALA A 198 -2.96 -1.55 6.21
N ASP A 199 -2.31 -2.62 6.64
CA ASP A 199 -0.86 -2.86 6.46
C ASP A 199 -0.50 -3.20 5.00
N LEU A 200 -0.76 -2.28 4.06
CA LEU A 200 -0.23 -2.30 2.71
C LEU A 200 1.10 -1.53 2.78
N ASN A 201 2.19 -2.26 2.97
CA ASN A 201 3.51 -1.81 3.43
C ASN A 201 4.21 -0.66 2.66
N ASN A 202 3.56 -0.05 1.67
CA ASN A 202 4.10 1.08 0.91
C ASN A 202 3.04 2.19 0.78
N GLY A 203 3.50 3.45 0.69
CA GLY A 203 2.66 4.63 0.49
C GLY A 203 2.62 5.60 1.66
N ASP A 204 2.24 6.84 1.38
CA ASP A 204 2.16 7.94 2.35
C ASP A 204 0.86 7.83 3.16
N SER A 205 0.97 7.26 4.36
CA SER A 205 -0.16 7.06 5.27
C SER A 205 -0.77 8.33 5.84
N SER A 206 -0.16 9.49 5.60
CA SER A 206 -0.77 10.76 5.97
C SER A 206 -1.91 11.18 5.05
N ARG A 207 -2.04 10.54 3.90
CA ARG A 207 -2.98 10.91 2.84
C ARG A 207 -4.00 9.81 2.63
N ASP A 208 -5.17 10.21 2.16
CA ASP A 208 -6.11 9.27 1.56
C ASP A 208 -5.44 8.62 0.34
N ARG A 209 -5.62 7.31 0.21
CA ARG A 209 -5.02 6.48 -0.83
C ARG A 209 -6.08 5.56 -1.42
N ILE A 210 -5.99 5.34 -2.73
CA ILE A 210 -6.76 4.31 -3.42
C ILE A 210 -5.77 3.35 -4.07
N VAL A 211 -6.10 2.07 -4.05
CA VAL A 211 -5.36 1.02 -4.71
C VAL A 211 -6.34 0.21 -5.55
N ALA A 212 -6.00 -0.08 -6.80
CA ALA A 212 -6.85 -0.83 -7.72
C ALA A 212 -6.00 -1.85 -8.47
N LEU A 213 -6.28 -3.13 -8.28
CA LEU A 213 -5.53 -4.22 -8.90
C LEU A 213 -6.34 -5.51 -8.99
N GLY A 214 -6.03 -6.31 -10.00
CA GLY A 214 -6.36 -7.74 -10.02
C GLY A 214 -5.34 -8.53 -9.21
N THR A 215 -5.80 -9.44 -8.35
CA THR A 215 -4.96 -10.31 -7.53
C THR A 215 -5.53 -11.73 -7.50
N GLN A 216 -4.69 -12.70 -7.17
CA GLN A 216 -5.18 -14.03 -6.77
C GLN A 216 -5.50 -14.11 -5.27
N ASN A 217 -4.97 -13.19 -4.46
CA ASN A 217 -5.10 -13.16 -2.99
C ASN A 217 -5.32 -11.72 -2.50
N ASP A 218 -5.68 -11.55 -1.22
CA ASP A 218 -5.78 -10.24 -0.59
C ASP A 218 -4.52 -9.38 -0.87
N PRO A 219 -4.69 -8.08 -1.20
CA PRO A 219 -3.58 -7.22 -1.57
C PRO A 219 -2.59 -7.08 -0.40
N GLN A 220 -1.31 -7.33 -0.67
CA GLN A 220 -0.19 -7.12 0.26
C GLN A 220 1.02 -6.56 -0.51
N ASN A 221 1.90 -5.80 0.18
CA ASN A 221 3.16 -5.29 -0.38
C ASN A 221 3.02 -4.53 -1.72
N ILE A 222 1.95 -3.75 -1.87
CA ILE A 222 1.64 -3.02 -3.11
C ILE A 222 2.76 -2.02 -3.45
N PRO A 223 3.35 -2.04 -4.65
CA PRO A 223 4.35 -1.05 -5.05
C PRO A 223 3.85 0.39 -4.92
N SER A 224 4.70 1.30 -4.43
CA SER A 224 4.28 2.69 -4.15
C SER A 224 3.81 3.45 -5.39
N ASP A 225 4.32 3.10 -6.57
CA ASP A 225 3.94 3.68 -7.86
C ASP A 225 2.56 3.21 -8.36
N LYS A 226 2.01 2.13 -7.79
CA LYS A 226 0.64 1.65 -8.04
C LYS A 226 -0.41 2.33 -7.16
N ILE A 227 0.00 3.08 -6.14
CA ILE A 227 -0.90 3.74 -5.18
C ILE A 227 -1.36 5.09 -5.72
N TYR A 228 -2.66 5.28 -5.78
CA TYR A 228 -3.28 6.51 -6.24
C TYR A 228 -3.44 7.50 -5.09
N TYR A 229 -3.05 8.74 -5.34
CA TYR A 229 -3.31 9.88 -4.48
C TYR A 229 -4.15 10.90 -5.23
N ARG A 230 -4.96 11.69 -4.52
CA ARG A 230 -5.67 12.81 -5.14
C ARG A 230 -4.64 13.76 -5.77
N SER A 231 -4.80 14.01 -7.06
CA SER A 231 -4.08 15.06 -7.79
C SER A 231 -4.62 16.40 -7.32
N ASN A 232 -3.73 17.30 -6.90
CA ASN A 232 -4.11 18.67 -6.56
C ASN A 232 -4.60 19.43 -7.80
#